data_AF-A0AAU2KNR3-F1
#
_entry.id   AF-A0AAU2KNR3-F1
#
_cell.length_a   1.000
_cell.length_b   1.000
_cell.length_c   1.000
_cell.angle_alpha   90.00
_cell.angle_beta   90.00
_cell.angle_gamma   90.00
#
_symmetry.space_group_name_H-M   'P 1'
#
loop_
_entity.id
_entity.type
_entity.pdbx_description
1 polymer ?
#
loop_
_entity_poly.entity_id
_entity_poly.type
_entity_poly.pdbx_seq_one_letter_code
_entity_poly.pdbx_strand_id
1 'polypeptide(L)' 'MDDDMLDVLLDGVNETRLKLISEDEARALMVLLAVLDDDTQPEEITRAAGELRFRLGSRLAAPQESYGAVS' A
#
# COMPACT_ATOMS: atom_id res chain seq x y z
N MET A 1 -11.65 -9.85 -14.45
CA MET A 1 -11.30 -8.52 -13.92
C MET A 1 -10.31 -7.96 -14.90
N ASP A 2 -10.60 -6.77 -15.42
CA ASP A 2 -9.85 -6.18 -16.54
C ASP A 2 -8.48 -5.69 -16.05
N ASP A 3 -7.41 -6.06 -16.76
CA ASP A 3 -6.01 -5.64 -16.56
C ASP A 3 -5.87 -4.15 -16.20
N ASP A 4 -6.71 -3.31 -16.81
CA ASP A 4 -6.75 -1.86 -16.59
C ASP A 4 -6.98 -1.45 -15.12
N MET A 5 -7.76 -2.23 -14.37
CA MET A 5 -8.03 -1.92 -12.96
C MET A 5 -6.80 -2.25 -12.08
N LEU A 6 -6.07 -3.30 -12.44
CA LEU A 6 -4.86 -3.74 -11.75
C LEU A 6 -3.73 -2.74 -11.99
N ASP A 7 -3.59 -2.27 -13.23
CA ASP A 7 -2.63 -1.22 -13.59
C ASP A 7 -2.90 0.10 -12.87
N VAL A 8 -4.18 0.51 -12.73
CA VAL A 8 -4.55 1.72 -11.96
C VAL A 8 -4.25 1.56 -10.47
N LEU A 9 -4.49 0.37 -9.90
CA LEU A 9 -4.15 0.08 -8.51
C LEU A 9 -2.64 0.10 -8.30
N LEU A 10 -1.86 -0.49 -9.21
CA LEU A 10 -0.40 -0.53 -9.14
C LEU A 10 0.22 0.86 -9.35
N ASP A 11 -0.31 1.66 -10.29
CA ASP A 11 0.11 3.05 -10.52
C ASP A 11 -0.21 3.93 -9.31
N GLY A 12 -1.39 3.72 -8.70
CA GLY A 12 -1.82 4.34 -7.44
C GLY A 12 -0.81 4.22 -6.30
N VAL A 13 0.02 3.17 -6.34
CA VAL A 13 0.85 2.72 -5.22
C VAL A 13 2.34 2.93 -5.49
N ASN A 14 2.67 3.86 -6.37
CA ASN A 14 4.01 4.42 -6.48
C ASN A 14 4.48 4.97 -5.11
N GLU A 15 5.74 4.73 -4.74
CA GLU A 15 6.34 5.14 -3.46
C GLU A 15 6.10 6.61 -3.11
N THR A 16 6.06 7.48 -4.12
CA THR A 16 5.77 8.92 -3.92
C THR A 16 4.37 9.16 -3.35
N ARG A 17 3.34 8.46 -3.83
CA ARG A 17 1.97 8.57 -3.31
C ARG A 17 1.82 7.84 -1.97
N LEU A 18 2.50 6.71 -1.82
CA LEU A 18 2.58 6.00 -0.55
C LEU A 18 3.24 6.83 0.55
N LYS A 19 4.05 7.85 0.26
CA LYS A 19 4.60 8.77 1.28
C LYS A 19 3.60 9.84 1.73
N LEU A 20 2.56 10.10 0.95
CA LEU A 20 1.58 11.17 1.22
C LEU A 20 0.40 10.72 2.08
N ILE A 21 0.15 9.41 2.18
CA ILE A 21 -0.92 8.89 3.04
C ILE A 21 -0.51 8.96 4.52
N SER A 22 -1.43 9.35 5.37
CA SER A 22 -1.26 9.37 6.82
C SER A 22 -1.06 7.96 7.38
N GLU A 23 -0.68 7.89 8.66
CA GLU A 23 -0.48 6.62 9.36
C GLU A 23 -1.79 5.81 9.46
N ASP A 24 -2.91 6.47 9.73
CA ASP A 24 -4.22 5.84 9.86
C ASP A 24 -4.78 5.38 8.51
N GLU A 25 -4.56 6.17 7.45
CA GLU A 25 -4.89 5.75 6.08
C GLU A 25 -4.07 4.51 5.66
N ALA A 26 -2.79 4.45 6.03
CA ALA A 26 -1.96 3.27 5.78
C ALA A 26 -2.42 2.02 6.54
N ARG A 27 -2.89 2.17 7.78
CA ARG A 27 -3.49 1.08 8.55
C ARG A 27 -4.78 0.58 7.91
N ALA A 28 -5.66 1.49 7.48
CA ALA A 28 -6.89 1.14 6.78
C ALA A 28 -6.60 0.40 5.47
N LEU A 29 -5.60 0.85 4.71
CA LEU A 29 -5.12 0.15 3.51
C LEU A 29 -4.59 -1.24 3.84
N MET A 30 -3.82 -1.43 4.91
CA MET A 30 -3.33 -2.78 5.28
C MET A 30 -4.46 -3.77 5.57
N VAL A 31 -5.58 -3.32 6.15
CA VAL A 31 -6.77 -4.16 6.38
C VAL A 31 -7.43 -4.53 5.05
N LEU A 32 -7.59 -3.56 4.14
CA LEU A 32 -8.14 -3.78 2.82
C LEU A 32 -7.28 -4.75 1.98
N LEU A 33 -5.97 -4.59 2.02
CA LEU A 33 -5.03 -5.48 1.35
C LEU A 33 -5.06 -6.90 1.93
N ALA A 34 -5.43 -7.07 3.21
CA ALA A 34 -5.62 -8.39 3.79
C ALA A 34 -6.85 -9.15 3.29
N VAL A 35 -7.86 -8.43 2.78
CA VAL A 35 -9.01 -9.04 2.13
C VAL A 35 -8.68 -9.46 0.70
N LEU A 36 -7.72 -8.78 0.05
CA LEU A 36 -7.27 -9.08 -1.31
C LEU A 36 -6.21 -10.19 -1.36
N ASP A 37 -5.61 -10.53 -0.22
CA ASP A 37 -4.64 -11.61 -0.05
C ASP A 37 -5.36 -12.93 0.31
N ASP A 38 -6.36 -13.27 -0.49
CA ASP A 38 -7.23 -14.45 -0.33
C ASP A 38 -7.07 -15.38 -1.54
N ASP A 39 -7.11 -16.70 -1.31
CA ASP A 39 -6.89 -17.73 -2.34
C ASP A 39 -7.98 -17.75 -3.43
N THR A 40 -9.08 -17.00 -3.25
CA THR A 40 -10.12 -16.83 -4.28
C THR A 40 -9.81 -15.71 -5.27
N GLN A 41 -8.78 -14.88 -5.01
CA GLN A 41 -8.36 -13.82 -5.91
C GLN A 41 -7.45 -14.35 -7.03
N PRO A 42 -7.44 -13.69 -8.20
CA PRO A 42 -6.41 -13.90 -9.20
C PRO A 42 -5.00 -13.73 -8.62
N GLU A 43 -4.06 -14.58 -9.01
CA GLU A 43 -2.67 -14.58 -8.50
C GLU A 43 -2.00 -13.20 -8.59
N GLU A 44 -2.30 -12.44 -9.65
CA GLU A 44 -1.79 -11.08 -9.84
C GLU A 44 -2.29 -10.10 -8.77
N ILE A 45 -3.55 -10.25 -8.33
CA ILE A 45 -4.15 -9.43 -7.26
C ILE A 45 -3.50 -9.79 -5.92
N THR A 46 -3.38 -11.08 -5.60
CA THR A 46 -2.73 -11.56 -4.37
C THR A 46 -1.27 -11.09 -4.32
N ARG A 47 -0.54 -11.21 -5.44
CA ARG A 47 0.85 -10.75 -5.57
C ARG A 47 0.98 -9.25 -5.35
N ALA A 48 0.14 -8.46 -6.02
CA ALA A 48 0.11 -7.01 -5.85
C ALA A 48 -0.17 -6.67 -4.38
N ALA A 49 -1.21 -7.25 -3.78
CA ALA A 49 -1.58 -6.99 -2.39
C ALA A 49 -0.46 -7.30 -1.39
N GLY A 50 0.26 -8.41 -1.59
CA GLY A 50 1.44 -8.78 -0.81
C GLY A 50 2.57 -7.74 -0.90
N GLU A 51 2.87 -7.27 -2.10
CA GLU A 51 3.90 -6.25 -2.33
C GLU A 51 3.54 -4.90 -1.67
N LEU A 52 2.27 -4.49 -1.75
CA LEU A 52 1.81 -3.25 -1.14
C LEU A 52 1.83 -3.32 0.39
N ARG A 53 1.43 -4.46 0.96
CA ARG A 53 1.50 -4.67 2.41
C ARG A 53 2.95 -4.61 2.89
N PHE A 54 3.89 -5.20 2.15
CA PHE A 54 5.31 -5.13 2.48
C PHE A 54 5.84 -3.69 2.47
N ARG A 55 5.52 -2.90 1.43
CA ARG A 55 5.95 -1.50 1.31
C ARG A 55 5.36 -0.63 2.43
N LEU A 56 4.07 -0.76 2.71
CA LEU A 56 3.37 -0.04 3.78
C LEU A 56 3.89 -0.42 5.16
N GLY A 57 4.05 -1.71 5.43
CA GLY A 57 4.59 -2.22 6.68
C GLY A 57 6.01 -1.73 6.95
N SER A 58 6.86 -1.74 5.91
CA SER A 58 8.23 -1.20 6.00
C SER A 58 8.23 0.30 6.31
N ARG A 59 7.31 1.08 5.69
CA ARG A 59 7.17 2.52 5.95
C ARG A 59 6.70 2.82 7.38
N LEU A 60 5.73 2.06 7.89
CA LEU A 60 5.20 2.25 9.25
C LEU A 60 6.17 1.80 10.34
N ALA A 61 7.04 0.82 10.06
CA ALA A 61 8.09 0.38 10.97
C ALA A 61 9.32 1.30 10.96
N ALA A 62 9.52 2.08 9.88
CA ALA A 62 10.58 3.07 9.83
C ALA A 62 10.27 4.23 10.81
N PRO A 63 11.27 4.75 11.52
CA PRO A 63 11.11 6.00 12.26
C PRO A 63 10.57 7.05 11.30
N GLN A 64 9.44 7.69 11.64
CA GLN A 64 8.94 8.82 10.88
C GLN A 64 10.07 9.86 10.87
N GLU A 65 10.75 10.07 9.73
CA GLU A 65 11.58 11.26 9.58
C GLU A 65 10.62 12.43 9.78
N SER A 66 10.71 13.03 10.97
CA SER A 66 10.07 14.29 11.27
C SER A 66 10.60 15.28 10.25
N TYR A 67 9.82 15.51 9.19
CA TYR A 67 10.01 16.68 8.36
C TYR A 67 9.98 17.86 9.33
N GLY A 68 11.15 18.46 9.50
CA GLY A 68 11.48 19.28 10.66
C GLY A 68 10.41 20.32 10.97
N ALA A 69 10.14 20.45 12.26
CA ALA A 69 9.72 21.71 12.84
C ALA A 69 10.73 22.79 12.42
N VAL A 70 10.38 23.56 11.40
CA VAL A 70 11.06 24.83 11.13
C VAL A 70 10.61 25.77 12.24
N SER A 71 11.56 26.07 13.12
CA SER A 71 11.43 27.01 14.24
C SER A 71 11.21 28.44 13.76
#